data_AF-X8AHB3-F1
#
_entry.id   AF-X8AHB3-F1
#
_cell.length_a   1.000
_cell.length_b   1.000
_cell.length_c   1.000
_cell.angle_alpha   90.00
_cell.angle_beta   90.00
_cell.angle_gamma   90.00
#
_symmetry.space_group_name_H-M   'P 1'
#
loop_
_entity.id
_entity.type
_entity.pdbx_description
1 polymer ?
#
loop_
_entity_poly.entity_id
_entity_poly.type
_entity_poly.pdbx_seq_one_letter_code
_entity_poly.pdbx_strand_id
1 'polypeptide(L)'
;MRFRSSGCRVFPSIVFLKIMGMPVDHLDQFLDWEDKILHQQGVGEQVNAARFEGMQQVMGYFAGLIGQRRMAPNPDADDIVSRAIGWSIDGAPVSDGDLLNCLLLLFMAGLDTVASQLSYAMLHLATHPADRARIVAEPQVIPRAVEELLRVYPIVQTARKATRDMNFHGCPVKAGDMAAFPMAAAGRDETAYPDARRVDFNRGVTHHLSFGAGPHRCLGSHLARQELAVILEEWHRRIPEYEVVEQPVEHGGQVFGLDSLNLRWDS
;
A
#
# COMPACT_ATOMS: atom_id res chain seq x y z
N MET A 1 -0.57 -17.06 21.32
CA MET A 1 0.09 -17.14 19.98
C MET A 1 0.86 -15.84 19.71
N ARG A 2 1.68 -15.73 18.64
CA ARG A 2 2.42 -14.50 18.29
C ARG A 2 2.14 -14.08 16.84
N PHE A 3 1.87 -12.80 16.63
CA PHE A 3 1.80 -12.15 15.31
C PHE A 3 3.09 -11.38 15.08
N ARG A 4 3.62 -11.44 13.85
CA ARG A 4 4.76 -10.63 13.40
C ARG A 4 4.29 -9.75 12.25
N SER A 5 4.96 -8.62 12.01
CA SER A 5 4.73 -7.74 10.85
C SER A 5 4.70 -8.50 9.52
N SER A 6 5.47 -9.59 9.38
CA SER A 6 5.40 -10.47 8.20
C SER A 6 4.01 -11.04 7.92
N GLY A 7 3.18 -11.24 8.95
CA GLY A 7 1.79 -11.66 8.81
C GLY A 7 0.91 -10.63 8.09
N CYS A 8 1.23 -9.33 8.19
CA CYS A 8 0.56 -8.28 7.44
C CYS A 8 0.85 -8.35 5.93
N ARG A 9 1.98 -8.94 5.51
CA ARG A 9 2.39 -9.03 4.10
C ARG A 9 1.70 -10.18 3.36
N VAL A 10 1.45 -11.30 4.04
CA VAL A 10 0.96 -12.54 3.40
C VAL A 10 -0.41 -12.35 2.74
N PHE A 11 -1.41 -11.84 3.46
CA PHE A 11 -2.77 -11.76 2.92
C PHE A 11 -2.87 -10.78 1.71
N PRO A 12 -2.44 -9.51 1.82
CA PRO A 12 -2.50 -8.58 0.68
C PRO A 12 -1.73 -9.09 -0.53
N SER A 13 -0.56 -9.69 -0.30
CA SER A 13 0.25 -10.24 -1.40
C SER A 13 -0.45 -11.39 -2.10
N ILE A 14 -1.10 -12.30 -1.36
CA ILE A 14 -1.89 -13.38 -1.99
C ILE A 14 -3.05 -12.82 -2.80
N VAL A 15 -3.74 -11.79 -2.31
CA VAL A 15 -4.83 -11.13 -3.04
C VAL A 15 -4.30 -10.51 -4.32
N PHE A 16 -3.18 -9.78 -4.25
CA PHE A 16 -2.53 -9.18 -5.41
C PHE A 16 -2.14 -10.25 -6.44
N LEU A 17 -1.43 -11.31 -6.05
CA LEU A 17 -1.00 -12.38 -6.96
C LEU A 17 -2.19 -13.01 -7.68
N LYS A 18 -3.30 -13.28 -6.97
CA LYS A 18 -4.52 -13.82 -7.57
C LYS A 18 -5.13 -12.86 -8.60
N ILE A 19 -5.27 -11.58 -8.26
CA ILE A 19 -5.82 -10.56 -9.17
C ILE A 19 -4.94 -10.39 -10.41
N MET A 20 -3.63 -10.53 -10.27
CA MET A 20 -2.66 -10.46 -11.37
C MET A 20 -2.53 -11.77 -12.17
N GLY A 21 -3.19 -12.85 -11.76
CA GLY A 21 -3.09 -14.15 -12.45
C GLY A 21 -1.74 -14.82 -12.26
N MET A 22 -1.09 -14.57 -11.13
CA MET A 22 0.22 -15.07 -10.73
C MET A 22 0.09 -16.26 -9.75
N PRO A 23 1.08 -17.19 -9.75
CA PRO A 23 1.09 -18.35 -8.86
C PRO A 23 1.33 -17.95 -7.41
N VAL A 24 0.46 -18.38 -6.50
CA VAL A 24 0.56 -18.06 -5.05
C VAL A 24 1.69 -18.84 -4.37
N ASP A 25 2.03 -20.02 -4.87
CA ASP A 25 3.13 -20.85 -4.41
C ASP A 25 4.52 -20.21 -4.63
N HIS A 26 4.60 -19.16 -5.45
CA HIS A 26 5.80 -18.36 -5.67
C HIS A 26 5.86 -17.10 -4.78
N LEU A 27 4.98 -16.97 -3.79
CA LEU A 27 4.89 -15.78 -2.93
C LEU A 27 6.24 -15.33 -2.38
N ASP A 28 7.02 -16.24 -1.80
CA ASP A 28 8.32 -15.91 -1.19
C ASP A 28 9.32 -15.34 -2.21
N GLN A 29 9.30 -15.86 -3.45
CA GLN A 29 10.13 -15.34 -4.54
C GLN A 29 9.72 -13.92 -4.93
N PHE A 30 8.41 -13.65 -5.03
CA PHE A 30 7.93 -12.32 -5.38
C PHE A 30 8.22 -11.30 -4.26
N LEU A 31 8.10 -11.71 -2.99
CA LEU A 31 8.46 -10.85 -1.87
C LEU A 31 9.97 -10.55 -1.83
N ASP A 32 10.84 -11.51 -2.16
CA ASP A 32 12.29 -11.27 -2.27
C ASP A 32 12.60 -10.23 -3.35
N TRP A 33 11.96 -10.32 -4.51
CA TRP A 33 12.17 -9.34 -5.58
C TRP A 33 11.68 -7.95 -5.19
N GLU A 34 10.56 -7.87 -4.47
CA GLU A 34 10.03 -6.61 -3.95
C GLU A 34 10.95 -6.00 -2.89
N ASP A 35 11.46 -6.81 -1.96
CA ASP A 35 12.44 -6.40 -0.94
C ASP A 35 13.74 -5.86 -1.56
N LYS A 36 14.19 -6.45 -2.68
CA LYS A 36 15.31 -5.94 -3.48
C LYS A 36 15.03 -4.57 -4.09
N ILE A 37 13.79 -4.25 -4.43
CA ILE A 37 13.42 -3.00 -5.07
C ILE A 37 13.18 -1.89 -4.03
N LEU A 38 12.39 -2.16 -3.01
CA LEU A 38 11.83 -1.14 -2.13
C LEU A 38 12.56 -0.99 -0.79
N HIS A 39 13.11 -2.07 -0.26
CA HIS A 39 13.60 -2.10 1.13
C HIS A 39 15.13 -2.01 1.28
N GLN A 40 15.86 -1.78 0.17
CA GLN A 40 17.32 -1.60 0.21
C GLN A 40 17.73 -0.33 0.96
N GLN A 41 18.55 -0.50 1.99
CA GLN A 41 19.05 0.57 2.86
C GLN A 41 20.37 1.16 2.33
N GLY A 42 20.56 2.45 2.57
CA GLY A 42 21.80 3.17 2.21
C GLY A 42 21.80 3.76 0.80
N VAL A 43 22.97 4.22 0.38
CA VAL A 43 23.22 4.87 -0.92
C VAL A 43 24.48 4.30 -1.56
N GLY A 44 24.50 4.22 -2.89
CA GLY A 44 25.68 3.80 -3.64
C GLY A 44 25.37 2.81 -4.75
N GLU A 45 26.42 2.44 -5.48
CA GLU A 45 26.33 1.59 -6.67
C GLU A 45 25.77 0.19 -6.34
N GLN A 46 26.18 -0.39 -5.21
CA GLN A 46 25.69 -1.71 -4.79
C GLN A 46 24.19 -1.73 -4.49
N VAL A 47 23.68 -0.70 -3.80
CA VAL A 47 22.24 -0.54 -3.51
C VAL A 47 21.46 -0.37 -4.82
N ASN A 48 21.98 0.44 -5.74
CA ASN A 48 21.36 0.66 -7.04
C ASN A 48 21.37 -0.62 -7.90
N ALA A 49 22.45 -1.41 -7.85
CA ALA A 49 22.56 -2.67 -8.56
C ALA A 49 21.55 -3.70 -8.06
N ALA A 50 21.35 -3.82 -6.73
CA ALA A 50 20.35 -4.71 -6.15
C ALA A 50 18.92 -4.32 -6.57
N ARG A 51 18.58 -3.02 -6.52
CA ARG A 51 17.29 -2.50 -7.00
C ARG A 51 17.07 -2.81 -8.48
N PHE A 52 18.10 -2.59 -9.30
CA PHE A 52 18.05 -2.87 -10.72
C PHE A 52 17.86 -4.37 -11.00
N GLU A 53 18.56 -5.25 -10.27
CA GLU A 53 18.40 -6.69 -10.37
C GLU A 53 16.95 -7.13 -10.08
N GLY A 54 16.36 -6.63 -8.98
CA GLY A 54 14.96 -6.91 -8.63
C GLY A 54 13.99 -6.45 -9.71
N MET A 55 14.17 -5.24 -10.25
CA MET A 55 13.36 -4.74 -11.37
C MET A 55 13.47 -5.65 -12.61
N GLN A 56 14.68 -6.10 -12.95
CA GLN A 56 14.91 -6.99 -14.09
C GLN A 56 14.25 -8.36 -13.89
N GLN A 57 14.26 -8.89 -12.66
CA GLN A 57 13.58 -10.15 -12.31
C GLN A 57 12.06 -10.03 -12.51
N VAL A 58 11.45 -8.98 -11.98
CA VAL A 58 10.01 -8.71 -12.13
C VAL A 58 9.63 -8.47 -13.60
N MET A 59 10.39 -7.64 -14.32
CA MET A 59 10.14 -7.37 -15.73
C MET A 59 10.29 -8.64 -16.59
N GLY A 60 11.32 -9.45 -16.34
CA GLY A 60 11.55 -10.71 -17.04
C GLY A 60 10.40 -11.70 -16.82
N TYR A 61 9.90 -11.80 -15.58
CA TYR A 61 8.73 -12.62 -15.26
C TYR A 61 7.48 -12.14 -16.02
N PHE A 62 7.15 -10.85 -15.95
CA PHE A 62 5.98 -10.32 -16.66
C PHE A 62 6.10 -10.42 -18.18
N ALA A 63 7.30 -10.29 -18.75
CA ALA A 63 7.51 -10.47 -20.18
C ALA A 63 7.19 -11.91 -20.60
N GLY A 64 7.65 -12.89 -19.80
CA GLY A 64 7.29 -14.30 -20.00
C GLY A 64 5.78 -14.53 -19.88
N LEU A 65 5.15 -13.96 -18.85
CA LEU A 65 3.71 -14.11 -18.62
C LEU A 65 2.87 -13.49 -19.76
N ILE A 66 3.21 -12.27 -20.20
CA ILE A 66 2.56 -11.62 -21.35
C ILE A 66 2.70 -12.49 -22.59
N GLY A 67 3.91 -12.98 -22.89
CA GLY A 67 4.16 -13.85 -24.04
C GLY A 67 3.30 -15.12 -24.00
N GLN A 68 3.22 -15.77 -22.84
CA GLN A 68 2.36 -16.95 -22.65
C GLN A 68 0.88 -16.64 -22.91
N ARG A 69 0.35 -15.55 -22.33
CA ARG A 69 -1.05 -15.14 -22.51
C ARG A 69 -1.37 -14.73 -23.95
N ARG A 70 -0.41 -14.13 -24.67
CA ARG A 70 -0.58 -13.81 -26.10
C ARG A 70 -0.57 -15.05 -27.00
N MET A 71 0.27 -16.04 -26.71
CA MET A 71 0.35 -17.30 -27.47
C MET A 71 -0.87 -18.19 -27.24
N ALA A 72 -1.43 -18.17 -26.04
CA ALA A 72 -2.63 -18.93 -25.68
C ALA A 72 -3.63 -18.05 -24.91
N PRO A 73 -4.35 -17.14 -25.61
CA PRO A 73 -5.33 -16.28 -24.96
C PRO A 73 -6.46 -17.12 -24.35
N ASN A 74 -6.80 -16.80 -23.10
CA ASN A 74 -7.96 -17.38 -22.43
C ASN A 74 -9.02 -16.29 -22.23
N PRO A 75 -10.11 -16.26 -23.02
CA PRO A 75 -11.14 -15.24 -22.90
C PRO A 75 -11.92 -15.33 -21.59
N ASP A 76 -11.88 -16.47 -20.90
CA ASP A 76 -12.57 -16.70 -19.62
C ASP A 76 -11.68 -16.37 -18.41
N ALA A 77 -10.44 -15.93 -18.62
CA ALA A 77 -9.55 -15.53 -17.54
C ALA A 77 -9.95 -14.17 -16.95
N ASP A 78 -10.13 -14.11 -15.64
CA ASP A 78 -10.56 -12.90 -14.91
C ASP A 78 -9.40 -12.12 -14.27
N ASP A 79 -8.15 -12.46 -14.61
CA ASP A 79 -6.97 -11.77 -14.10
C ASP A 79 -6.59 -10.52 -14.91
N ILE A 80 -5.92 -9.57 -14.26
CA ILE A 80 -5.52 -8.29 -14.87
C ILE A 80 -4.61 -8.50 -16.07
N VAL A 81 -3.66 -9.42 -16.02
CA VAL A 81 -2.70 -9.60 -17.12
C VAL A 81 -3.41 -10.14 -18.36
N SER A 82 -4.26 -11.15 -18.20
CA SER A 82 -5.08 -11.72 -19.28
C SER A 82 -6.07 -10.71 -19.87
N ARG A 83 -6.62 -9.79 -19.07
CA ARG A 83 -7.47 -8.71 -19.60
C ARG A 83 -6.66 -7.63 -20.30
N ALA A 84 -5.52 -7.26 -19.74
CA ALA A 84 -4.71 -6.15 -20.22
C ALA A 84 -4.07 -6.40 -21.59
N ILE A 85 -3.77 -7.65 -21.95
CA ILE A 85 -3.26 -7.99 -23.29
C ILE A 85 -4.22 -7.60 -24.44
N GLY A 86 -5.52 -7.47 -24.15
CA GLY A 86 -6.57 -7.09 -25.09
C GLY A 86 -6.94 -5.61 -25.07
N TRP A 87 -6.30 -4.80 -24.21
CA TRP A 87 -6.61 -3.37 -24.12
C TRP A 87 -6.13 -2.60 -25.35
N SER A 88 -6.87 -1.54 -25.67
CA SER A 88 -6.52 -0.56 -26.69
C SER A 88 -6.47 0.85 -26.09
N ILE A 89 -5.43 1.61 -26.42
CA ILE A 89 -5.25 3.02 -26.06
C ILE A 89 -5.24 3.82 -27.36
N ASP A 90 -6.08 4.85 -27.46
CA ASP A 90 -6.20 5.70 -28.66
C ASP A 90 -6.41 4.92 -29.97
N GLY A 91 -7.16 3.81 -29.88
CA GLY A 91 -7.47 2.95 -31.03
C GLY A 91 -6.36 1.97 -31.44
N ALA A 92 -5.23 1.95 -30.73
CA ALA A 92 -4.14 1.00 -30.97
C ALA A 92 -4.04 -0.02 -29.82
N PRO A 93 -3.64 -1.29 -30.08
CA PRO A 93 -3.34 -2.23 -29.01
C PRO A 93 -2.25 -1.69 -28.08
N VAL A 94 -2.39 -1.97 -26.77
CA VAL A 94 -1.33 -1.62 -25.80
C VAL A 94 -0.02 -2.32 -26.18
N SER A 95 1.07 -1.56 -26.18
CA SER A 95 2.39 -2.12 -26.45
C SER A 95 2.85 -3.00 -25.29
N ASP A 96 3.68 -4.01 -25.56
CA ASP A 96 4.26 -4.84 -24.50
C ASP A 96 5.12 -4.01 -23.53
N GLY A 97 5.79 -2.96 -24.02
CA GLY A 97 6.55 -2.06 -23.18
C GLY A 97 5.69 -1.26 -22.18
N ASP A 98 4.56 -0.72 -22.64
CA ASP A 98 3.63 0.01 -21.77
C ASP A 98 2.97 -0.94 -20.77
N LEU A 99 2.60 -2.15 -21.21
CA LEU A 99 2.04 -3.16 -20.34
C LEU A 99 3.04 -3.59 -19.27
N LEU A 100 4.30 -3.86 -19.63
CA LEU A 100 5.37 -4.20 -18.68
C LEU A 100 5.59 -3.09 -17.64
N ASN A 101 5.65 -1.82 -18.07
CA ASN A 101 5.81 -0.69 -17.16
C ASN A 101 4.62 -0.58 -16.19
N CYS A 102 3.40 -0.81 -16.68
CA CYS A 102 2.21 -0.82 -15.86
C CYS A 102 2.24 -1.97 -14.83
N LEU A 103 2.57 -3.19 -15.26
CA LEU A 103 2.63 -4.36 -14.38
C LEU A 103 3.72 -4.23 -13.31
N LEU A 104 4.89 -3.68 -13.66
CA LEU A 104 5.93 -3.38 -12.68
C LEU A 104 5.46 -2.37 -11.63
N LEU A 105 4.77 -1.30 -12.04
CA LEU A 105 4.19 -0.33 -11.11
C LEU A 105 3.18 -1.00 -10.18
N LEU A 106 2.28 -1.82 -10.72
CA LEU A 106 1.28 -2.54 -9.93
C LEU A 106 1.93 -3.50 -8.94
N PHE A 107 3.00 -4.20 -9.34
CA PHE A 107 3.75 -5.11 -8.48
C PHE A 107 4.35 -4.40 -7.27
N MET A 108 5.09 -3.30 -7.49
CA MET A 108 5.67 -2.52 -6.39
C MET A 108 4.59 -1.90 -5.49
N ALA A 109 3.48 -1.42 -6.07
CA ALA A 109 2.43 -0.76 -5.30
C ALA A 109 1.55 -1.74 -4.50
N GLY A 110 1.32 -2.95 -5.04
CA GLY A 110 0.34 -3.90 -4.51
C GLY A 110 0.81 -4.76 -3.35
N LEU A 111 2.12 -4.97 -3.19
CA LEU A 111 2.65 -5.93 -2.21
C LEU A 111 2.94 -5.30 -0.84
N ASP A 112 3.50 -4.09 -0.79
CA ASP A 112 3.94 -3.49 0.47
C ASP A 112 2.92 -2.53 1.10
N THR A 113 2.19 -1.75 0.29
CA THR A 113 1.44 -0.60 0.82
C THR A 113 0.30 -0.99 1.77
N VAL A 114 -0.51 -2.01 1.43
CA VAL A 114 -1.60 -2.46 2.32
C VAL A 114 -1.03 -3.12 3.58
N ALA A 115 0.07 -3.87 3.46
CA ALA A 115 0.73 -4.52 4.59
C ALA A 115 1.26 -3.48 5.60
N SER A 116 1.90 -2.42 5.09
CA SER A 116 2.36 -1.29 5.89
C SER A 116 1.20 -0.55 6.55
N GLN A 117 0.14 -0.26 5.82
CA GLN A 117 -1.05 0.40 6.38
C GLN A 117 -1.75 -0.45 7.45
N LEU A 118 -1.88 -1.74 7.22
CA LEU A 118 -2.44 -2.70 8.16
C LEU A 118 -1.60 -2.74 9.43
N SER A 119 -0.27 -2.73 9.32
CA SER A 119 0.63 -2.75 10.46
C SER A 119 0.40 -1.56 11.40
N TYR A 120 0.22 -0.35 10.86
CA TYR A 120 -0.14 0.83 11.67
C TYR A 120 -1.56 0.73 12.26
N ALA A 121 -2.54 0.21 11.51
CA ALA A 121 -3.88 -0.01 12.02
C ALA A 121 -3.87 -0.99 13.22
N MET A 122 -3.14 -2.10 13.09
CA MET A 122 -2.99 -3.09 14.15
C MET A 122 -2.22 -2.54 15.36
N LEU A 123 -1.17 -1.75 15.14
CA LEU A 123 -0.46 -1.05 16.21
C LEU A 123 -1.39 -0.09 16.97
N HIS A 124 -2.21 0.68 16.26
CA HIS A 124 -3.19 1.58 16.89
C HIS A 124 -4.15 0.78 17.78
N LEU A 125 -4.79 -0.26 17.24
CA LEU A 125 -5.78 -1.06 17.97
C LEU A 125 -5.17 -1.90 19.11
N ALA A 126 -3.88 -2.26 19.02
CA ALA A 126 -3.17 -2.90 20.11
C ALA A 126 -2.85 -1.94 21.27
N THR A 127 -2.70 -0.64 20.98
CA THR A 127 -2.34 0.40 21.94
C THR A 127 -3.52 1.26 22.41
N HIS A 128 -4.70 1.11 21.77
CA HIS A 128 -5.94 1.81 22.10
C HIS A 128 -7.07 0.80 22.35
N PRO A 129 -7.13 0.17 23.54
CA PRO A 129 -8.10 -0.88 23.83
C PRO A 129 -9.57 -0.46 23.68
N ALA A 130 -9.89 0.82 23.90
CA ALA A 130 -11.25 1.33 23.72
C ALA A 130 -11.69 1.30 22.25
N ASP A 131 -10.80 1.68 21.33
CA ASP A 131 -11.08 1.65 19.88
C ASP A 131 -11.19 0.21 19.38
N ARG A 132 -10.32 -0.70 19.88
CA ARG A 132 -10.41 -2.14 19.62
C ARG A 132 -11.72 -2.73 20.13
N ALA A 133 -12.08 -2.48 21.39
CA ALA A 133 -13.31 -2.98 21.99
C ALA A 133 -14.55 -2.52 21.21
N ARG A 134 -14.50 -1.29 20.67
CA ARG A 134 -15.56 -0.78 19.80
C ARG A 134 -15.65 -1.53 18.47
N ILE A 135 -14.53 -1.84 17.81
CA ILE A 135 -14.53 -2.67 16.59
C ILE A 135 -15.12 -4.07 16.87
N VAL A 136 -14.75 -4.67 18.00
CA VAL A 136 -15.25 -6.00 18.41
C VAL A 136 -16.76 -5.96 18.67
N ALA A 137 -17.25 -4.97 19.41
CA ALA A 137 -18.66 -4.84 19.78
C ALA A 137 -19.55 -4.36 18.61
N GLU A 138 -19.00 -3.55 17.71
CA GLU A 138 -19.71 -2.91 16.60
C GLU A 138 -18.96 -3.08 15.25
N PRO A 139 -18.88 -4.29 14.67
CA PRO A 139 -18.14 -4.51 13.42
C PRO A 139 -18.57 -3.61 12.25
N GLN A 140 -19.82 -3.13 12.24
CA GLN A 140 -20.30 -2.14 11.28
C GLN A 140 -19.56 -0.80 11.30
N VAL A 141 -18.75 -0.53 12.34
CA VAL A 141 -17.90 0.66 12.41
C VAL A 141 -16.65 0.54 11.52
N ILE A 142 -16.24 -0.68 11.15
CA ILE A 142 -14.95 -0.97 10.49
C ILE A 142 -14.74 -0.11 9.23
N PRO A 143 -15.70 0.05 8.30
CA PRO A 143 -15.47 0.90 7.13
C PRO A 143 -15.11 2.35 7.47
N ARG A 144 -15.72 2.90 8.55
CA ARG A 144 -15.40 4.25 9.04
C ARG A 144 -14.06 4.29 9.78
N ALA A 145 -13.75 3.23 10.54
CA ALA A 145 -12.47 3.08 11.20
C ALA A 145 -11.33 3.03 10.18
N VAL A 146 -11.49 2.32 9.07
CA VAL A 146 -10.52 2.25 7.98
C VAL A 146 -10.21 3.64 7.42
N GLU A 147 -11.21 4.46 7.06
CA GLU A 147 -10.97 5.82 6.57
C GLU A 147 -10.25 6.70 7.60
N GLU A 148 -10.63 6.61 8.87
CA GLU A 148 -10.02 7.40 9.94
C GLU A 148 -8.57 6.97 10.22
N LEU A 149 -8.30 5.67 10.25
CA LEU A 149 -6.95 5.14 10.42
C LEU A 149 -6.06 5.51 9.24
N LEU A 150 -6.57 5.45 8.01
CA LEU A 150 -5.86 5.93 6.83
C LEU A 150 -5.54 7.43 6.95
N ARG A 151 -6.48 8.25 7.40
CA ARG A 151 -6.27 9.70 7.60
C ARG A 151 -5.19 9.98 8.64
N VAL A 152 -5.22 9.29 9.79
CA VAL A 152 -4.28 9.54 10.90
C VAL A 152 -2.92 8.90 10.66
N TYR A 153 -2.86 7.74 10.00
CA TYR A 153 -1.65 6.98 9.74
C TYR A 153 -1.40 6.79 8.24
N PRO A 154 -1.30 7.86 7.42
CA PRO A 154 -0.94 7.72 6.03
C PRO A 154 0.52 7.32 5.92
N ILE A 155 0.79 6.27 5.14
CA ILE A 155 2.13 5.71 4.99
C ILE A 155 2.94 6.36 3.87
N VAL A 156 2.32 7.11 2.95
CA VAL A 156 3.00 7.63 1.76
C VAL A 156 3.46 9.07 1.94
N GLN A 157 4.71 9.35 1.57
CA GLN A 157 5.21 10.67 1.25
C GLN A 157 5.47 10.75 -0.25
N THR A 158 4.96 11.78 -0.92
CA THR A 158 5.14 11.96 -2.36
C THR A 158 5.92 13.24 -2.66
N ALA A 159 6.44 13.39 -3.88
CA ALA A 159 7.09 14.61 -4.33
C ALA A 159 6.58 15.04 -5.71
N ARG A 160 6.64 16.33 -6.01
CA ARG A 160 6.35 16.88 -7.34
C ARG A 160 7.47 17.81 -7.77
N LYS A 161 7.72 17.84 -9.07
CA LYS A 161 8.63 18.78 -9.71
C LYS A 161 7.85 20.00 -10.21
N ALA A 162 8.28 21.19 -9.84
CA ALA A 162 7.72 22.43 -10.38
C ALA A 162 8.05 22.53 -11.88
N THR A 163 7.02 22.71 -12.71
CA THR A 163 7.18 22.79 -14.18
C THR A 163 7.48 24.21 -14.66
N ARG A 164 7.22 25.22 -13.84
CA ARG A 164 7.44 26.64 -14.10
C ARG A 164 7.66 27.40 -12.79
N ASP A 165 8.23 28.58 -12.89
CA ASP A 165 8.31 29.53 -11.79
C ASP A 165 6.90 29.91 -11.30
N MET A 166 6.72 29.95 -9.98
CA MET A 166 5.46 30.34 -9.34
C MET A 166 5.68 30.90 -7.94
N ASN A 167 4.68 31.61 -7.42
CA ASN A 167 4.59 31.92 -5.99
C ASN A 167 3.50 31.03 -5.38
N PHE A 168 3.86 30.14 -4.47
CA PHE A 168 2.97 29.19 -3.81
C PHE A 168 2.77 29.59 -2.35
N HIS A 169 1.60 30.13 -2.01
CA HIS A 169 1.28 30.62 -0.65
C HIS A 169 2.31 31.61 -0.07
N GLY A 170 2.88 32.49 -0.91
CA GLY A 170 3.90 33.45 -0.49
C GLY A 170 5.34 32.90 -0.56
N CYS A 171 5.52 31.63 -0.92
CA CYS A 171 6.83 31.01 -1.13
C CYS A 171 7.19 30.98 -2.63
N PRO A 172 8.28 31.64 -3.06
CA PRO A 172 8.74 31.55 -4.44
C PRO A 172 9.32 30.15 -4.75
N VAL A 173 8.81 29.51 -5.80
CA VAL A 173 9.24 28.19 -6.29
C VAL A 173 9.71 28.32 -7.73
N LYS A 174 10.88 27.75 -8.04
CA LYS A 174 11.49 27.80 -9.37
C LYS A 174 11.18 26.56 -10.20
N ALA A 175 11.13 26.73 -11.51
CA ALA A 175 11.05 25.60 -12.42
C ALA A 175 12.19 24.61 -12.14
N GLY A 176 11.86 23.34 -11.94
CA GLY A 176 12.81 22.29 -11.60
C GLY A 176 12.87 21.92 -10.12
N ASP A 177 12.40 22.78 -9.22
CA ASP A 177 12.38 22.50 -7.79
C ASP A 177 11.53 21.26 -7.46
N MET A 178 11.99 20.46 -6.49
CA MET A 178 11.26 19.32 -5.96
C MET A 178 10.58 19.70 -4.65
N ALA A 179 9.26 19.57 -4.59
CA ALA A 179 8.47 19.77 -3.38
C ALA A 179 7.99 18.42 -2.83
N ALA A 180 8.28 18.15 -1.56
CA ALA A 180 7.78 16.98 -0.85
C ALA A 180 6.41 17.29 -0.20
N PHE A 181 5.51 16.32 -0.26
CA PHE A 181 4.17 16.37 0.30
C PHE A 181 3.99 15.23 1.31
N PRO A 182 4.31 15.47 2.60
CA PRO A 182 4.08 14.49 3.65
C PRO A 182 2.58 14.37 3.93
N MET A 183 1.96 13.26 3.51
CA MET A 183 0.51 13.09 3.67
C MET A 183 0.08 13.06 5.14
N ALA A 184 0.97 12.65 6.04
CA ALA A 184 0.75 12.70 7.49
C ALA A 184 0.51 14.11 8.01
N ALA A 185 1.15 15.12 7.41
CA ALA A 185 0.93 16.51 7.79
C ALA A 185 -0.50 16.94 7.46
N ALA A 186 -0.99 16.62 6.26
CA ALA A 186 -2.36 16.94 5.85
C ALA A 186 -3.41 16.13 6.63
N GLY A 187 -3.13 14.84 6.88
CA GLY A 187 -4.01 13.99 7.68
C GLY A 187 -4.14 14.47 9.12
N ARG A 188 -3.10 15.08 9.69
CA ARG A 188 -3.03 15.54 11.09
C ARG A 188 -3.09 17.07 11.22
N ASP A 189 -3.58 17.76 10.20
CA ASP A 189 -3.74 19.23 10.21
C ASP A 189 -4.99 19.63 11.01
N GLU A 190 -4.79 20.35 12.12
CA GLU A 190 -5.87 20.83 12.99
C GLU A 190 -6.77 21.90 12.36
N THR A 191 -6.28 22.57 11.31
CA THR A 191 -7.11 23.52 10.55
C THR A 191 -8.11 22.81 9.64
N ALA A 192 -7.82 21.55 9.27
CA ALA A 192 -8.71 20.71 8.47
C ALA A 192 -9.55 19.74 9.33
N TYR A 193 -8.99 19.23 10.43
CA TYR A 193 -9.63 18.27 11.32
C TYR A 193 -9.44 18.68 12.79
N PRO A 194 -10.50 19.10 13.52
CA PRO A 194 -10.38 19.34 14.96
C PRO A 194 -9.87 18.09 15.70
N ASP A 195 -8.94 18.23 16.65
CA ASP A 195 -8.27 17.11 17.32
C ASP A 195 -7.66 16.10 16.30
N ALA A 196 -7.00 16.60 15.25
CA ALA A 196 -6.62 15.81 14.07
C ALA A 196 -5.79 14.56 14.39
N ARG A 197 -5.00 14.58 15.48
CA ARG A 197 -4.17 13.46 15.90
C ARG A 197 -4.94 12.35 16.58
N ARG A 198 -6.15 12.62 17.09
CA ARG A 198 -7.03 11.62 17.69
C ARG A 198 -7.76 10.85 16.60
N VAL A 199 -7.72 9.53 16.71
CA VAL A 199 -8.58 8.63 15.92
C VAL A 199 -10.00 8.72 16.49
N ASP A 200 -10.95 9.04 15.62
CA ASP A 200 -12.37 9.09 15.95
C ASP A 200 -13.21 8.47 14.83
N PHE A 201 -13.72 7.26 15.05
CA PHE A 201 -14.52 6.56 14.04
C PHE A 201 -15.87 7.23 13.74
N ASN A 202 -16.29 8.22 14.53
CA ASN A 202 -17.49 9.02 14.28
C ASN A 202 -17.22 10.31 13.51
N ARG A 203 -15.96 10.66 13.23
CA ARG A 203 -15.59 11.90 12.52
C ARG A 203 -16.25 12.01 11.14
N GLY A 204 -16.63 10.90 10.52
CA GLY A 204 -17.29 10.88 9.21
C GLY A 204 -16.34 11.23 8.05
N VAL A 205 -15.07 10.86 8.17
CA VAL A 205 -14.06 11.10 7.14
C VAL A 205 -14.41 10.31 5.89
N THR A 206 -14.62 11.03 4.80
CA THR A 206 -14.84 10.49 3.45
C THR A 206 -13.78 10.99 2.46
N HIS A 207 -13.01 12.00 2.86
CA HIS A 207 -11.99 12.64 2.05
C HIS A 207 -10.72 12.82 2.88
N HIS A 208 -9.62 12.21 2.45
CA HIS A 208 -8.30 12.33 3.04
C HIS A 208 -7.24 12.08 1.95
N LEU A 209 -6.01 12.55 2.18
CA LEU A 209 -4.95 12.52 1.16
C LEU A 209 -4.08 11.26 1.19
N SER A 210 -4.36 10.27 2.04
CA SER A 210 -3.53 9.04 2.16
C SER A 210 -3.41 8.26 0.84
N PHE A 211 -4.37 8.45 -0.06
CA PHE A 211 -4.39 7.85 -1.40
C PHE A 211 -3.96 8.82 -2.51
N GLY A 212 -3.37 9.97 -2.17
CA GLY A 212 -3.10 11.01 -3.15
C GLY A 212 -4.36 11.73 -3.65
N ALA A 213 -4.14 12.62 -4.61
CA ALA A 213 -5.18 13.42 -5.25
C ALA A 213 -4.85 13.67 -6.73
N GLY A 214 -5.85 14.12 -7.48
CA GLY A 214 -5.74 14.41 -8.91
C GLY A 214 -5.62 13.15 -9.77
N PRO A 215 -5.02 13.25 -10.97
CA PRO A 215 -4.93 12.13 -11.92
C PRO A 215 -4.16 10.91 -11.40
N HIS A 216 -3.29 11.11 -10.40
CA HIS A 216 -2.50 10.05 -9.77
C HIS A 216 -3.09 9.57 -8.44
N ARG A 217 -4.37 9.86 -8.18
CA ARG A 217 -5.08 9.26 -7.04
C ARG A 217 -4.99 7.73 -7.17
N CYS A 218 -4.66 7.07 -6.06
CA CYS A 218 -4.40 5.64 -6.00
C CYS A 218 -5.51 4.80 -6.66
N LEU A 219 -5.13 4.08 -7.72
CA LEU A 219 -5.99 3.13 -8.44
C LEU A 219 -6.50 2.02 -7.52
N GLY A 220 -5.63 1.50 -6.65
CA GLY A 220 -5.94 0.43 -5.70
C GLY A 220 -6.73 0.87 -4.47
N SER A 221 -7.18 2.13 -4.39
CA SER A 221 -7.76 2.68 -3.16
C SER A 221 -9.06 1.98 -2.71
N HIS A 222 -9.82 1.41 -3.64
CA HIS A 222 -10.99 0.59 -3.30
C HIS A 222 -10.59 -0.80 -2.79
N LEU A 223 -9.60 -1.43 -3.42
CA LEU A 223 -9.07 -2.71 -3.00
C LEU A 223 -8.44 -2.63 -1.61
N ALA A 224 -7.59 -1.62 -1.36
CA ALA A 224 -6.96 -1.41 -0.06
C ALA A 224 -7.98 -1.25 1.08
N ARG A 225 -9.08 -0.50 0.84
CA ARG A 225 -10.17 -0.37 1.82
C ARG A 225 -10.84 -1.71 2.12
N GLN A 226 -11.13 -2.49 1.08
CA GLN A 226 -11.77 -3.80 1.21
C GLN A 226 -10.86 -4.78 1.96
N GLU A 227 -9.58 -4.85 1.60
CA GLU A 227 -8.61 -5.71 2.29
C GLU A 227 -8.48 -5.33 3.76
N LEU A 228 -8.29 -4.04 4.08
CA LEU A 228 -8.21 -3.58 5.47
C LEU A 228 -9.50 -3.92 6.24
N ALA A 229 -10.67 -3.69 5.64
CA ALA A 229 -11.95 -3.99 6.29
C ALA A 229 -12.10 -5.48 6.59
N VAL A 230 -11.85 -6.34 5.59
CA VAL A 230 -11.95 -7.81 5.73
C VAL A 230 -10.96 -8.32 6.78
N ILE A 231 -9.72 -7.83 6.78
CA ILE A 231 -8.72 -8.27 7.76
C ILE A 231 -9.11 -7.82 9.16
N LEU A 232 -9.53 -6.56 9.34
CA LEU A 232 -9.97 -6.07 10.64
C LEU A 232 -11.18 -6.84 11.15
N GLU A 233 -12.16 -7.13 10.29
CA GLU A 233 -13.33 -7.93 10.66
C GLU A 233 -12.94 -9.35 11.07
N GLU A 234 -12.21 -10.06 10.22
CA GLU A 234 -11.90 -11.47 10.44
C GLU A 234 -10.88 -11.69 11.56
N TRP A 235 -9.96 -10.74 11.76
CA TRP A 235 -9.04 -10.72 12.90
C TRP A 235 -9.81 -10.56 14.20
N HIS A 236 -10.60 -9.50 14.36
CA HIS A 236 -11.27 -9.19 15.63
C HIS A 236 -12.38 -10.20 15.97
N ARG A 237 -12.95 -10.87 14.96
CA ARG A 237 -13.87 -12.00 15.18
C ARG A 237 -13.21 -13.20 15.85
N ARG A 238 -11.91 -13.39 15.67
CA ARG A 238 -11.14 -14.55 16.18
C ARG A 238 -10.20 -14.20 17.33
N ILE A 239 -9.67 -12.98 17.32
CA ILE A 239 -8.66 -12.46 18.24
C ILE A 239 -9.17 -11.07 18.71
N PRO A 240 -10.17 -11.05 19.60
CA PRO A 240 -10.80 -9.80 20.03
C PRO A 240 -9.88 -8.96 20.94
N GLU A 241 -8.98 -9.62 21.67
CA GLU A 241 -8.08 -9.00 22.63
C GLU A 241 -6.64 -9.33 22.31
N TYR A 242 -5.79 -8.31 22.25
CA TYR A 242 -4.36 -8.45 22.00
C TYR A 242 -3.61 -7.19 22.46
N GLU A 243 -2.30 -7.33 22.68
CA GLU A 243 -1.43 -6.26 23.13
C GLU A 243 -0.07 -6.31 22.43
N VAL A 244 0.62 -5.17 22.40
CA VAL A 244 2.01 -5.08 21.95
C VAL A 244 2.93 -5.61 23.06
N VAL A 245 3.84 -6.53 22.74
CA VAL A 245 4.78 -7.10 23.72
C VAL A 245 6.20 -6.55 23.64
N GLU A 246 6.55 -5.90 22.53
CA GLU A 246 7.87 -5.31 22.29
C GLU A 246 7.69 -4.00 21.53
N GLN A 247 8.60 -3.04 21.76
CA GLN A 247 8.57 -1.77 21.02
C GLN A 247 8.67 -2.04 19.51
N PRO A 248 7.72 -1.56 18.70
CA PRO A 248 7.79 -1.74 17.26
C PRO A 248 9.01 -1.00 16.70
N VAL A 249 9.62 -1.59 15.67
CA VAL A 249 10.68 -0.94 14.88
C VAL A 249 10.03 -0.41 13.62
N GLU A 250 10.19 0.89 13.38
CA GLU A 250 9.65 1.59 12.21
C GLU A 250 10.76 1.91 11.23
N HIS A 251 10.45 1.91 9.93
CA HIS A 251 11.33 2.45 8.91
C HIS A 251 10.71 3.69 8.24
N GLY A 252 11.60 4.60 7.84
CA GLY A 252 11.29 5.79 7.04
C GLY A 252 11.37 5.52 5.54
N GLY A 253 10.92 6.47 4.72
CA GLY A 253 11.09 6.39 3.27
C GLY A 253 10.04 7.19 2.50
N GLN A 254 9.85 6.82 1.24
CA GLN A 254 8.66 7.23 0.48
C GLN A 254 7.40 6.52 0.98
N VAL A 255 7.57 5.31 1.53
CA VAL A 255 6.54 4.54 2.24
C VAL A 255 7.06 4.28 3.65
N PHE A 256 6.26 4.60 4.65
CA PHE A 256 6.51 4.27 6.05
C PHE A 256 5.95 2.87 6.35
N GLY A 257 6.65 2.11 7.17
CA GLY A 257 6.22 0.78 7.57
C GLY A 257 6.78 0.38 8.93
N LEU A 258 6.34 -0.77 9.41
CA LEU A 258 6.84 -1.39 10.64
C LEU A 258 7.65 -2.63 10.28
N ASP A 259 8.95 -2.60 10.55
CA ASP A 259 9.84 -3.75 10.41
C ASP A 259 9.46 -4.84 11.41
N SER A 260 9.02 -4.45 12.61
CA SER A 260 8.52 -5.37 13.62
C SER A 260 7.27 -4.84 14.33
N LEU A 261 6.29 -5.72 14.46
CA LEU A 261 5.12 -5.56 15.33
C LEU A 261 4.81 -6.92 15.95
N ASN A 262 5.12 -7.07 17.24
CA ASN A 262 4.93 -8.32 17.97
C ASN A 262 3.69 -8.20 18.86
N LEU A 263 2.64 -8.97 18.52
CA LEU A 263 1.41 -9.01 19.31
C LEU A 263 1.28 -10.32 20.09
N ARG A 264 0.71 -10.22 21.29
CA ARG A 264 0.30 -11.34 22.14
C ARG A 264 -1.20 -11.29 22.39
N TRP A 265 -1.81 -12.47 22.42
CA TRP A 265 -3.18 -12.70 22.85
C TRP A 265 -3.28 -14.05 23.55
N ASP A 266 -4.31 -14.17 24.39
CA ASP A 266 -4.70 -15.41 25.04
C ASP A 266 -5.46 -16.29 24.04
N SER A 267 -5.14 -17.58 24.05
CA SER A 267 -5.72 -18.60 23.15
C SER A 267 -7.06 -19.12 23.65
#